data_AF-A0A366DHT9-F1
#
_entry.id   AF-A0A366DHT9-F1
#
_cell.length_a   1.000
_cell.length_b   1.000
_cell.length_c   1.000
_cell.angle_alpha   90.00
_cell.angle_beta   90.00
_cell.angle_gamma   90.00
#
_symmetry.space_group_name_H-M   'P 1'
#
loop_
_entity.id
_entity.type
_entity.pdbx_description
1 polymer ?
#
loop_
_entity_poly.entity_id
_entity_poly.type
_entity_poly.pdbx_seq_one_letter_code
_entity_poly.pdbx_strand_id
1 'polypeptide(L)'
;MDKTVPNGAAILLDFIRKIEVGRVDRASYDVIYGHNQNKLPKPITSMTIGELVDAQADFTRRFKSSASGGYQFMRKTLQDLARELRLSGKQMFDPDLQDRLGYHLLKRRGYEDFMAGKITMPEFAKRLAMEWASFPVLAATKGAHGQLKRGQSYYDGDALNKALVEPEVIEAVLRKIKAAGNELPVPEKPETENLTPEPEKPKPVWKSKRAWLWGYIGTMSPAALMGAFDWRVQMVIVLSIIGISIYSIVTMQQVRDKITELVEAL
;
A
#
# COMPACT_ATOMS: atom_id res chain seq x y z
N MET A 1 -4.21 -2.18 1.21
CA MET A 1 -3.65 -0.82 1.27
C MET A 1 -2.61 -0.69 0.20
N ASP A 2 -2.91 0.12 -0.81
CA ASP A 2 -1.99 0.50 -1.87
C ASP A 2 -0.73 1.20 -1.31
N LYS A 3 0.44 0.84 -1.84
CA LYS A 3 1.75 1.30 -1.32
C LYS A 3 2.07 2.77 -1.65
N THR A 4 1.27 3.42 -2.49
CA THR A 4 1.39 4.85 -2.81
C THR A 4 0.60 5.74 -1.83
N VAL A 5 -0.16 5.14 -0.92
CA VAL A 5 -0.85 5.84 0.16
C VAL A 5 0.11 6.01 1.35
N PRO A 6 0.35 7.24 1.83
CA PRO A 6 1.20 7.47 3.01
C PRO A 6 0.69 6.79 4.27
N ASN A 7 1.60 6.46 5.20
CA ASN A 7 1.28 5.72 6.44
C ASN A 7 0.14 6.35 7.24
N GLY A 8 0.18 7.68 7.46
CA GLY A 8 -0.90 8.38 8.15
C GLY A 8 -2.23 8.29 7.41
N ALA A 9 -2.22 8.39 6.08
CA ALA A 9 -3.43 8.28 5.27
C ALA A 9 -3.98 6.85 5.28
N ALA A 10 -3.11 5.85 5.19
CA ALA A 10 -3.46 4.43 5.28
C ALA A 10 -4.21 4.11 6.58
N ILE A 11 -3.70 4.58 7.72
CA ILE A 11 -4.37 4.41 9.03
C ILE A 11 -5.77 5.04 9.02
N LEU A 12 -5.92 6.24 8.45
CA LEU A 12 -7.21 6.91 8.37
C LEU A 12 -8.18 6.17 7.44
N LEU A 13 -7.69 5.70 6.30
CA LEU A 13 -8.48 4.93 5.35
C LEU A 13 -8.93 3.58 5.93
N ASP A 14 -8.07 2.87 6.65
CA ASP A 14 -8.45 1.66 7.39
C ASP A 14 -9.57 1.93 8.40
N PHE A 15 -9.44 3.04 9.13
CA PHE A 15 -10.46 3.48 10.06
C PHE A 15 -11.79 3.78 9.34
N ILE A 16 -11.75 4.53 8.24
CA ILE A 16 -12.94 4.82 7.41
C ILE A 16 -13.60 3.52 6.94
N ARG A 17 -12.85 2.58 6.35
CA ARG A 17 -13.43 1.30 5.89
C ARG A 17 -14.09 0.53 7.02
N LYS A 18 -13.45 0.48 8.19
CA LYS A 18 -14.03 -0.17 9.37
C LYS A 18 -15.38 0.43 9.75
N ILE A 19 -15.51 1.76 9.71
CA ILE A 19 -16.76 2.44 10.07
C ILE A 19 -17.83 2.31 8.98
N GLU A 20 -17.44 2.49 7.71
CA GLU A 20 -18.36 2.51 6.59
C GLU A 20 -18.92 1.13 6.25
N VAL A 21 -18.10 0.08 6.38
CA VAL A 21 -18.49 -1.28 5.94
C VAL A 21 -18.32 -2.36 7.00
N GLY A 22 -17.87 -2.00 8.21
CA GLY A 22 -17.77 -2.92 9.36
C GLY A 22 -16.53 -3.81 9.34
N ARG A 23 -15.58 -3.62 8.41
CA ARG A 23 -14.41 -4.50 8.22
C ARG A 23 -13.28 -3.83 7.43
N VAL A 24 -12.09 -4.43 7.53
CA VAL A 24 -10.85 -3.93 6.89
C VAL A 24 -10.15 -4.99 6.02
N ASP A 25 -10.63 -6.23 6.04
CA ASP A 25 -10.14 -7.32 5.19
C ASP A 25 -10.45 -7.05 3.71
N ARG A 26 -9.94 -7.88 2.80
CA ARG A 26 -10.17 -7.72 1.35
C ARG A 26 -11.66 -7.52 1.04
N ALA A 27 -12.53 -8.32 1.65
CA ALA A 27 -13.95 -8.25 1.39
C ALA A 27 -14.60 -6.87 1.67
N SER A 28 -13.95 -6.00 2.47
CA SER A 28 -14.39 -4.60 2.63
C SER A 28 -14.53 -3.86 1.29
N TYR A 29 -13.64 -4.13 0.32
CA TYR A 29 -13.62 -3.48 -0.99
C TYR A 29 -14.77 -3.90 -1.91
N ASP A 30 -15.51 -4.94 -1.57
CA ASP A 30 -16.65 -5.43 -2.35
C ASP A 30 -18.00 -5.00 -1.78
N VAL A 31 -18.03 -4.35 -0.62
CA VAL A 31 -19.29 -4.01 0.06
C VAL A 31 -20.01 -2.91 -0.71
N ILE A 32 -21.29 -3.14 -1.00
CA ILE A 32 -22.21 -2.09 -1.47
C ILE A 32 -23.24 -1.80 -0.39
N TYR A 33 -23.90 -0.65 -0.51
CA TYR A 33 -24.89 -0.20 0.45
C TYR A 33 -25.90 -1.29 0.84
N GLY A 34 -26.15 -1.42 2.15
CA GLY A 34 -27.05 -2.42 2.71
C GLY A 34 -26.56 -3.88 2.55
N HIS A 35 -25.25 -4.09 2.35
CA HIS A 35 -24.62 -5.40 2.17
C HIS A 35 -25.21 -6.22 1.01
N ASN A 36 -25.59 -5.54 -0.08
CA ASN A 36 -26.26 -6.15 -1.23
C ASN A 36 -25.30 -6.79 -2.26
N GLN A 37 -23.99 -6.86 -2.01
CA GLN A 37 -22.99 -7.26 -3.02
C GLN A 37 -23.19 -8.68 -3.56
N ASN A 38 -23.79 -9.57 -2.75
CA ASN A 38 -24.14 -10.93 -3.16
C ASN A 38 -25.28 -10.98 -4.21
N LYS A 39 -25.95 -9.85 -4.47
CA LYS A 39 -27.00 -9.71 -5.50
C LYS A 39 -26.45 -9.23 -6.85
N LEU A 40 -25.14 -9.02 -6.95
CA LEU A 40 -24.46 -8.64 -8.18
C LEU A 40 -23.94 -9.88 -8.91
N PRO A 41 -23.87 -9.86 -10.26
CA PRO A 41 -23.38 -11.01 -11.04
C PRO A 41 -21.88 -11.26 -10.86
N LYS A 42 -21.12 -10.25 -10.44
CA LYS A 42 -19.70 -10.34 -10.12
C LYS A 42 -19.34 -9.35 -9.00
N PRO A 43 -18.25 -9.59 -8.25
CA PRO A 43 -17.75 -8.62 -7.28
C PRO A 43 -17.42 -7.29 -7.94
N ILE A 44 -17.65 -6.17 -7.25
CA ILE A 44 -17.35 -4.83 -7.79
C ILE A 44 -15.85 -4.63 -8.01
N THR A 45 -14.99 -5.32 -7.26
CA THR A 45 -13.54 -5.32 -7.49
C THR A 45 -13.12 -6.00 -8.79
N SER A 46 -14.04 -6.76 -9.42
CA SER A 46 -13.87 -7.36 -10.74
C SER A 46 -14.63 -6.60 -11.84
N MET A 47 -15.17 -5.40 -11.52
CA MET A 47 -15.73 -4.47 -12.49
C MET A 47 -14.69 -3.44 -12.91
N THR A 48 -14.79 -2.94 -14.13
CA THR A 48 -14.15 -1.67 -14.50
C THR A 48 -14.90 -0.48 -13.88
N ILE A 49 -14.27 0.70 -13.83
CA ILE A 49 -14.93 1.93 -13.38
C ILE A 49 -16.21 2.18 -14.18
N GLY A 50 -16.17 2.00 -15.50
CA GLY A 50 -17.33 2.19 -16.37
C GLY A 50 -18.46 1.23 -16.05
N GLU A 51 -18.15 -0.06 -15.95
CA GLU A 51 -19.14 -1.08 -15.55
C GLU A 51 -19.77 -0.78 -14.19
N LEU A 52 -18.96 -0.37 -13.20
CA LEU A 52 -19.48 -0.02 -11.87
C LEU A 52 -20.36 1.23 -11.91
N VAL A 53 -19.95 2.28 -12.61
CA VAL A 53 -20.74 3.53 -12.75
C VAL A 53 -22.08 3.25 -13.42
N ASP A 54 -22.11 2.36 -14.41
CA ASP A 54 -23.34 1.94 -15.08
C ASP A 54 -24.22 1.11 -14.13
N ALA A 55 -23.65 0.13 -13.43
CA ALA A 55 -24.38 -0.66 -12.43
C ALA A 55 -24.95 0.21 -11.30
N GLN A 56 -24.19 1.19 -10.82
CA GLN A 56 -24.59 2.12 -9.77
C GLN A 56 -25.81 2.98 -10.16
N ALA A 57 -26.10 3.16 -11.45
CA ALA A 57 -27.29 3.89 -11.89
C ALA A 57 -28.58 3.20 -11.41
N ASP A 58 -28.56 1.87 -11.31
CA ASP A 58 -29.70 1.09 -10.83
C ASP A 58 -29.66 0.82 -9.33
N PHE A 59 -28.52 1.00 -8.67
CA PHE A 59 -28.37 0.70 -7.24
C PHE A 59 -29.26 1.57 -6.37
N THR A 60 -29.40 2.86 -6.66
CA THR A 60 -30.31 3.72 -5.88
C THR A 60 -31.74 3.21 -5.92
N ARG A 61 -32.25 2.79 -7.10
CA ARG A 61 -33.59 2.22 -7.25
C ARG A 61 -33.73 0.88 -6.53
N ARG A 62 -32.71 0.01 -6.62
CA ARG A 62 -32.76 -1.36 -6.08
C ARG A 62 -32.46 -1.45 -4.58
N PHE A 63 -31.59 -0.58 -4.09
CA PHE A 63 -30.93 -0.68 -2.78
C PHE A 63 -30.97 0.61 -1.97
N LYS A 64 -31.60 1.69 -2.45
CA LYS A 64 -31.72 3.03 -1.83
C LYS A 64 -30.49 3.94 -1.92
N SER A 65 -29.31 3.40 -2.22
CA SER A 65 -28.09 4.19 -2.42
C SER A 65 -27.18 3.56 -3.48
N SER A 66 -26.35 4.39 -4.10
CA SER A 66 -25.31 3.95 -5.03
C SER A 66 -23.95 3.68 -4.37
N ALA A 67 -23.84 3.90 -3.05
CA ALA A 67 -22.58 3.75 -2.33
C ALA A 67 -21.98 2.34 -2.51
N SER A 68 -20.71 2.30 -2.92
CA SER A 68 -20.00 1.08 -3.30
C SER A 68 -18.53 1.12 -2.88
N GLY A 69 -17.98 -0.04 -2.56
CA GLY A 69 -16.57 -0.18 -2.17
C GLY A 69 -16.32 0.11 -0.70
N GLY A 70 -15.07 -0.11 -0.29
CA GLY A 70 -14.65 0.04 1.11
C GLY A 70 -14.86 1.46 1.65
N TYR A 71 -14.82 2.46 0.76
CA TYR A 71 -14.97 3.87 1.10
C TYR A 71 -16.35 4.45 0.71
N GLN A 72 -17.31 3.59 0.34
CA GLN A 72 -18.70 3.94 0.04
C GLN A 72 -18.85 5.06 -1.02
N PHE A 73 -18.14 4.93 -2.15
CA PHE A 73 -18.18 5.90 -3.24
C PHE A 73 -19.59 5.98 -3.85
N MET A 74 -20.20 7.16 -3.78
CA MET A 74 -21.44 7.47 -4.52
C MET A 74 -21.14 7.55 -6.02
N ARG A 75 -22.12 7.19 -6.87
CA ARG A 75 -21.97 7.23 -8.33
C ARG A 75 -21.43 8.56 -8.84
N LYS A 76 -22.03 9.67 -8.38
CA LYS A 76 -21.63 11.03 -8.77
C LYS A 76 -20.18 11.30 -8.35
N THR A 77 -19.82 10.96 -7.12
CA THR A 77 -18.45 11.13 -6.59
C THR A 77 -17.43 10.32 -7.41
N LEU A 78 -17.74 9.07 -7.76
CA LEU A 78 -16.85 8.26 -8.58
C LEU A 78 -16.68 8.84 -10.00
N GLN A 79 -17.75 9.35 -10.60
CA GLN A 79 -17.69 10.05 -11.89
C GLN A 79 -16.86 11.34 -11.82
N ASP A 80 -17.01 12.12 -10.75
CA ASP A 80 -16.22 13.34 -10.51
C ASP A 80 -14.73 13.00 -10.37
N LEU A 81 -14.39 11.99 -9.55
CA LEU A 81 -13.02 11.50 -9.38
C LEU A 81 -12.41 11.01 -10.69
N ALA A 82 -13.17 10.23 -11.48
CA ALA A 82 -12.71 9.74 -12.77
C ALA A 82 -12.39 10.87 -13.75
N ARG A 83 -13.20 11.95 -13.76
CA ARG A 83 -12.92 13.14 -14.57
C ARG A 83 -11.70 13.90 -14.08
N GLU A 84 -11.63 14.17 -12.78
CA GLU A 84 -10.57 14.94 -12.15
C GLU A 84 -9.19 14.28 -12.35
N LEU A 85 -9.13 12.96 -12.17
CA LEU A 85 -7.91 12.16 -12.29
C LEU A 85 -7.68 11.61 -13.71
N ARG A 86 -8.55 11.97 -14.67
CA ARG A 86 -8.50 11.49 -16.07
C ARG A 86 -8.42 9.96 -16.17
N LEU A 87 -9.16 9.27 -15.32
CA LEU A 87 -9.21 7.81 -15.29
C LEU A 87 -9.99 7.29 -16.51
N SER A 88 -9.51 6.19 -17.06
CA SER A 88 -10.23 5.48 -18.11
C SER A 88 -11.35 4.66 -17.49
N GLY A 89 -12.54 4.70 -18.09
CA GLY A 89 -13.64 3.79 -17.72
C GLY A 89 -13.28 2.30 -17.84
N LYS A 90 -12.18 1.95 -18.53
CA LYS A 90 -11.67 0.59 -18.67
C LYS A 90 -10.75 0.14 -17.53
N GLN A 91 -10.34 1.04 -16.63
CA GLN A 91 -9.53 0.66 -15.48
C GLN A 91 -10.36 -0.18 -14.51
N MET A 92 -9.72 -1.19 -13.92
CA MET A 92 -10.36 -2.05 -12.91
C MET A 92 -10.61 -1.27 -11.62
N PHE A 93 -11.77 -1.46 -11.02
CA PHE A 93 -12.12 -0.91 -9.71
C PHE A 93 -11.59 -1.78 -8.56
N ASP A 94 -10.32 -2.16 -8.68
CA ASP A 94 -9.63 -3.04 -7.74
C ASP A 94 -9.37 -2.35 -6.38
N PRO A 95 -8.99 -3.12 -5.34
CA PRO A 95 -8.69 -2.57 -4.02
C PRO A 95 -7.67 -1.42 -4.02
N ASP A 96 -6.62 -1.53 -4.83
CA ASP A 96 -5.54 -0.54 -4.87
C ASP A 96 -6.04 0.78 -5.48
N LEU A 97 -6.86 0.72 -6.53
CA LEU A 97 -7.51 1.90 -7.07
C LEU A 97 -8.46 2.52 -6.05
N GLN A 98 -9.25 1.71 -5.32
CA GLN A 98 -10.11 2.24 -4.26
C GLN A 98 -9.31 2.97 -3.19
N ASP A 99 -8.15 2.45 -2.77
CA ASP A 99 -7.27 3.11 -1.80
C ASP A 99 -6.75 4.45 -2.32
N ARG A 100 -6.28 4.50 -3.58
CA ARG A 100 -5.82 5.76 -4.21
C ARG A 100 -6.95 6.78 -4.34
N LEU A 101 -8.15 6.34 -4.71
CA LEU A 101 -9.34 7.20 -4.78
C LEU A 101 -9.75 7.70 -3.40
N GLY A 102 -9.75 6.84 -2.38
CA GLY A 102 -10.02 7.21 -0.99
C GLY A 102 -9.00 8.25 -0.48
N TYR A 103 -7.72 8.06 -0.79
CA TYR A 103 -6.68 9.03 -0.46
C TYR A 103 -6.90 10.37 -1.17
N HIS A 104 -7.32 10.36 -2.44
CA HIS A 104 -7.66 11.58 -3.16
C HIS A 104 -8.83 12.34 -2.51
N LEU A 105 -9.83 11.62 -1.98
CA LEU A 105 -10.90 12.22 -1.19
C LEU A 105 -10.37 12.89 0.10
N LEU A 106 -9.43 12.24 0.79
CA LEU A 106 -8.77 12.84 1.96
C LEU A 106 -8.06 14.14 1.59
N LYS A 107 -7.31 14.14 0.48
CA LYS A 107 -6.65 15.35 -0.04
C LYS A 107 -7.64 16.46 -0.33
N ARG A 108 -8.76 16.15 -0.99
CA ARG A 108 -9.86 17.09 -1.25
C ARG A 108 -10.44 17.70 0.03
N ARG A 109 -10.39 16.98 1.16
CA ARG A 109 -10.82 17.47 2.48
C ARG A 109 -9.70 18.13 3.29
N GLY A 110 -8.54 18.37 2.70
CA GLY A 110 -7.45 19.11 3.33
C GLY A 110 -6.52 18.24 4.18
N TYR A 111 -6.37 16.95 3.85
CA TYR A 111 -5.44 16.06 4.55
C TYR A 111 -4.02 16.64 4.59
N GLU A 112 -3.50 17.15 3.47
CA GLU A 112 -2.15 17.73 3.42
C GLU A 112 -2.02 18.98 4.29
N ASP A 113 -3.05 19.85 4.30
CA ASP A 113 -3.10 21.03 5.17
C ASP A 113 -3.16 20.64 6.64
N PHE A 114 -3.92 19.59 6.98
CA PHE A 114 -3.99 19.07 8.34
C PHE A 114 -2.62 18.53 8.75
N MET A 115 -2.00 17.68 7.93
CA MET A 115 -0.66 17.12 8.18
C MET A 115 0.42 18.20 8.29
N ALA A 116 0.31 19.30 7.53
CA ALA A 116 1.18 20.48 7.64
C ALA A 116 0.85 21.41 8.82
N GLY A 117 -0.26 21.17 9.55
CA GLY A 117 -0.68 22.01 10.68
C GLY A 117 -1.34 23.33 10.27
N LYS A 118 -1.73 23.50 9.00
CA LYS A 118 -2.40 24.69 8.47
C LYS A 118 -3.89 24.74 8.82
N ILE A 119 -4.53 23.59 9.01
CA ILE A 119 -5.90 23.50 9.54
C ILE A 119 -5.91 22.73 10.86
N THR A 120 -6.82 23.13 11.74
CA THR A 120 -6.97 22.53 13.06
C THR A 120 -7.65 21.16 12.97
N MET A 121 -7.51 20.34 14.02
CA MET A 121 -8.18 19.04 14.09
C MET A 121 -9.71 19.15 13.99
N PRO A 122 -10.41 20.08 14.69
CA PRO A 122 -11.84 20.26 14.50
C PRO A 122 -12.25 20.66 13.08
N GLU A 123 -11.45 21.50 12.41
CA GLU A 123 -11.71 21.88 11.02
C GLU A 123 -11.55 20.69 10.08
N PHE A 124 -10.47 19.92 10.20
CA PHE A 124 -10.26 18.73 9.38
C PHE A 124 -11.35 17.67 9.62
N ALA A 125 -11.72 17.41 10.88
CA ALA A 125 -12.80 16.49 11.20
C ALA A 125 -14.15 16.92 10.62
N LYS A 126 -14.47 18.23 10.66
CA LYS A 126 -15.65 18.76 9.96
C LYS A 126 -15.59 18.48 8.46
N ARG A 127 -14.45 18.71 7.81
CA ARG A 127 -14.27 18.42 6.37
C ARG A 127 -14.39 16.93 6.05
N LEU A 128 -13.91 16.05 6.93
CA LEU A 128 -14.13 14.60 6.81
C LEU A 128 -15.62 14.25 6.92
N ALA A 129 -16.35 14.85 7.87
CA ALA A 129 -17.78 14.64 8.03
C ALA A 129 -18.62 15.12 6.82
N MET A 130 -18.08 16.04 6.01
CA MET A 130 -18.68 16.44 4.72
C MET A 130 -18.46 15.43 3.58
N GLU A 131 -17.60 14.43 3.77
CA GLU A 131 -17.34 13.35 2.81
C GLU A 131 -17.95 12.03 3.28
N TRP A 132 -17.74 11.69 4.55
CA TRP A 132 -18.27 10.49 5.20
C TRP A 132 -19.25 10.89 6.29
N ALA A 133 -20.55 10.70 6.03
CA ALA A 133 -21.62 11.12 6.92
C ALA A 133 -21.61 10.40 8.28
N SER A 134 -20.91 9.27 8.37
CA SER A 134 -20.68 8.51 9.61
C SER A 134 -19.76 9.22 10.61
N PHE A 135 -19.06 10.30 10.20
CA PHE A 135 -18.12 11.02 11.06
C PHE A 135 -18.83 12.15 11.82
N PRO A 136 -18.53 12.35 13.11
CA PRO A 136 -19.02 13.48 13.89
C PRO A 136 -18.24 14.77 13.59
N VAL A 137 -18.88 15.92 13.79
CA VAL A 137 -18.19 17.19 13.99
C VAL A 137 -17.62 17.26 15.42
N LEU A 138 -16.43 17.85 15.58
CA LEU A 138 -15.76 17.94 16.88
C LEU A 138 -16.05 19.23 17.67
N ALA A 139 -16.75 20.18 17.06
CA ALA A 139 -17.11 21.45 17.67
C ALA A 139 -18.46 21.92 17.13
N ALA A 140 -19.11 22.85 17.83
CA ALA A 140 -20.31 23.49 17.31
C ALA A 140 -19.99 24.23 16.00
N THR A 141 -20.78 23.99 14.96
CA THR A 141 -20.53 24.53 13.62
C THR A 141 -21.83 24.56 12.81
N LYS A 142 -21.84 25.33 11.72
CA LYS A 142 -22.87 25.19 10.69
C LYS A 142 -22.68 23.88 9.92
N GLY A 143 -23.71 23.05 9.89
CA GLY A 143 -23.85 21.85 9.06
C GLY A 143 -24.67 22.11 7.79
N ALA A 144 -25.05 21.04 7.09
CA ALA A 144 -25.85 21.13 5.88
C ALA A 144 -27.28 21.65 6.14
N HIS A 145 -27.88 21.29 7.28
CA HIS A 145 -29.29 21.58 7.58
C HIS A 145 -29.50 22.52 8.78
N GLY A 146 -28.43 23.03 9.39
CA GLY A 146 -28.57 23.91 10.55
C GLY A 146 -27.31 24.04 11.39
N GLN A 147 -27.46 24.49 12.63
CA GLN A 147 -26.39 24.52 13.62
C GLN A 147 -26.23 23.14 14.25
N LEU A 148 -24.99 22.67 14.30
CA LEU A 148 -24.61 21.38 14.87
C LEU A 148 -23.91 21.58 16.21
N LYS A 149 -24.05 20.57 17.07
CA LYS A 149 -23.28 20.35 18.28
C LYS A 149 -22.22 19.29 18.02
N ARG A 150 -21.19 19.26 18.86
CA ARG A 150 -20.17 18.21 18.87
C ARG A 150 -20.85 16.83 18.93
N GLY A 151 -20.35 15.87 18.13
CA GLY A 151 -20.89 14.51 18.05
C GLY A 151 -21.93 14.31 16.94
N GLN A 152 -22.47 15.38 16.35
CA GLN A 152 -23.45 15.24 15.27
C GLN A 152 -22.79 15.05 13.91
N SER A 153 -23.49 14.37 12.99
CA SER A 153 -23.08 14.30 11.57
C SER A 153 -23.17 15.68 10.93
N TYR A 154 -22.36 15.93 9.89
CA TYR A 154 -22.49 17.15 9.08
C TYR A 154 -23.89 17.31 8.45
N TYR A 155 -24.59 16.18 8.26
CA TYR A 155 -25.91 16.09 7.65
C TYR A 155 -27.05 15.88 8.66
N ASP A 156 -26.80 16.07 9.96
CA ASP A 156 -27.85 15.99 10.98
C ASP A 156 -29.02 16.92 10.63
N GLY A 157 -30.23 16.37 10.62
CA GLY A 157 -31.46 17.05 10.16
C GLY A 157 -32.14 16.43 8.94
N ASP A 158 -31.49 15.51 8.22
CA ASP A 158 -32.07 14.84 7.04
C ASP A 158 -32.76 13.48 7.32
N ALA A 159 -32.79 13.05 8.58
CA ALA A 159 -33.30 11.77 9.09
C ALA A 159 -32.60 10.50 8.56
N LEU A 160 -31.68 10.60 7.61
CA LEU A 160 -30.99 9.48 6.98
C LEU A 160 -29.57 9.30 7.52
N ASN A 161 -28.85 10.40 7.70
CA ASN A 161 -27.44 10.40 8.06
C ASN A 161 -27.26 10.58 9.57
N LYS A 162 -26.35 9.79 10.14
CA LYS A 162 -25.99 9.84 11.57
C LYS A 162 -24.50 9.58 11.73
N ALA A 163 -23.91 10.23 12.72
CA ALA A 163 -22.56 9.88 13.16
C ALA A 163 -22.60 8.49 13.81
N LEU A 164 -21.63 7.65 13.46
CA LEU A 164 -21.47 6.28 13.97
C LEU A 164 -20.29 6.15 14.93
N VAL A 165 -19.61 7.25 15.20
CA VAL A 165 -18.35 7.31 15.94
C VAL A 165 -18.40 8.44 16.94
N GLU A 166 -17.89 8.20 18.14
CA GLU A 166 -17.72 9.24 19.16
C GLU A 166 -16.59 10.22 18.78
N PRO A 167 -16.74 11.53 19.07
CA PRO A 167 -15.72 12.55 18.80
C PRO A 167 -14.30 12.17 19.28
N GLU A 168 -14.19 11.57 20.46
CA GLU A 168 -12.92 11.22 21.11
C GLU A 168 -12.16 10.15 20.32
N VAL A 169 -12.90 9.24 19.65
CA VAL A 169 -12.31 8.21 18.79
C VAL A 169 -11.71 8.85 17.53
N ILE A 170 -12.42 9.80 16.92
CA ILE A 170 -11.89 10.55 15.77
C ILE A 170 -10.64 11.33 16.18
N GLU A 171 -10.67 12.03 17.30
CA GLU A 171 -9.51 12.75 17.80
C GLU A 171 -8.31 11.84 18.05
N ALA A 172 -8.53 10.66 18.64
CA ALA A 172 -7.47 9.67 18.85
C ALA A 172 -6.87 9.18 17.52
N VAL A 173 -7.70 8.89 16.52
CA VAL A 173 -7.23 8.51 15.18
C VAL A 173 -6.46 9.66 14.54
N LEU A 174 -6.96 10.90 14.60
CA LEU A 174 -6.30 12.06 14.01
C LEU A 174 -4.96 12.39 14.70
N ARG A 175 -4.82 12.13 16.01
CA ARG A 175 -3.51 12.16 16.70
C ARG A 175 -2.58 11.05 16.20
N LYS A 176 -3.11 9.83 16.05
CA LYS A 176 -2.34 8.68 15.56
C LYS A 176 -1.78 8.90 14.15
N ILE A 177 -2.58 9.43 13.23
CA ILE A 177 -2.11 9.68 11.85
C ILE A 177 -1.06 10.78 11.79
N LYS A 178 -1.15 11.79 12.67
CA LYS A 178 -0.13 12.83 12.82
C LYS A 178 1.21 12.24 13.27
N ALA A 179 1.17 11.35 14.26
CA ALA A 179 2.36 10.67 14.75
C ALA A 179 2.97 9.72 13.72
N ALA A 180 2.14 9.05 12.92
CA ALA A 180 2.60 8.15 11.86
C ALA A 180 3.26 8.86 10.66
N GLY A 181 3.04 10.16 10.51
CA GLY A 181 3.64 10.98 9.46
C GLY A 181 3.06 10.74 8.06
N ASN A 182 3.64 11.43 7.08
CA ASN A 182 3.23 11.40 5.67
C ASN A 182 4.24 10.65 4.78
N GLU A 183 5.03 9.77 5.39
CA GLU A 183 5.98 8.92 4.66
C GLU A 183 5.23 7.76 3.99
N LEU A 184 5.74 7.34 2.82
CA LEU A 184 5.22 6.15 2.16
C LEU A 184 5.61 4.90 2.96
N PRO A 185 4.78 3.84 2.93
CA PRO A 185 5.14 2.56 3.52
C PRO A 185 6.51 2.10 3.00
N VAL A 186 7.44 1.86 3.92
CA VAL A 186 8.69 1.19 3.56
C VAL A 186 8.31 -0.18 3.03
N PRO A 187 8.75 -0.59 1.83
CA PRO A 187 8.47 -1.93 1.34
C PRO A 187 8.99 -2.92 2.39
N GLU A 188 8.07 -3.68 2.95
CA GLU A 188 8.33 -4.73 3.92
C GLU A 188 9.40 -5.66 3.31
N LYS A 189 10.64 -5.50 3.78
CA LYS A 189 11.70 -6.46 3.56
C LYS A 189 11.16 -7.75 4.19
N PRO A 190 11.09 -8.89 3.47
CA PRO A 190 10.37 -10.05 3.96
C PRO A 190 10.83 -10.33 5.39
N GLU A 191 9.91 -10.16 6.33
CA GLU A 191 10.10 -10.56 7.72
C GLU A 191 10.38 -12.05 7.67
N THR A 192 11.66 -12.41 7.83
CA THR A 192 12.02 -13.75 8.25
C THR A 192 11.36 -13.94 9.60
N GLU A 193 10.18 -14.52 9.54
CA GLU A 193 9.43 -15.12 10.64
C GLU A 193 10.44 -15.73 11.62
N ASN A 194 10.33 -15.34 12.89
CA ASN A 194 11.10 -15.89 14.01
C ASN A 194 10.77 -17.39 14.16
N LEU A 195 11.24 -18.21 13.24
CA LEU A 195 11.36 -19.64 13.41
C LEU A 195 12.65 -19.83 14.20
N THR A 196 12.50 -20.35 15.42
CA THR A 196 13.56 -20.91 16.21
C THR A 196 14.45 -21.75 15.28
N PRO A 197 15.76 -21.48 15.14
CA PRO A 197 16.57 -22.18 14.16
C PRO A 197 16.70 -23.63 14.61
N GLU A 198 15.95 -24.52 13.96
CA GLU A 198 16.32 -25.92 13.86
C GLU A 198 17.72 -25.98 13.24
N PRO A 199 18.66 -26.80 13.75
CA PRO A 199 20.05 -26.73 13.32
C PRO A 199 20.16 -27.03 11.82
N GLU A 200 20.32 -25.98 11.01
CA GLU A 200 20.52 -26.11 9.56
C GLU A 200 21.86 -26.82 9.32
N LYS A 201 21.79 -27.99 8.66
CA LYS A 201 22.97 -28.65 8.09
C LYS A 201 23.64 -27.72 7.06
N PRO A 202 24.98 -27.63 7.01
CA PRO A 202 25.66 -26.69 6.12
C PRO A 202 25.35 -26.99 4.65
N LYS A 203 24.84 -25.97 3.93
CA LYS A 203 24.54 -26.06 2.50
C LYS A 203 25.85 -26.15 1.68
N PRO A 204 25.91 -27.00 0.63
CA PRO A 204 27.15 -27.24 -0.11
C PRO A 204 27.59 -26.02 -0.94
N VAL A 205 28.91 -25.80 -0.95
CA VAL A 205 29.65 -24.61 -1.43
C VAL A 205 29.24 -24.09 -2.82
N TRP A 206 28.83 -24.97 -3.74
CA TRP A 206 28.44 -24.63 -5.12
C TRP A 206 27.13 -23.82 -5.25
N LYS A 207 26.32 -23.71 -4.20
CA LYS A 207 25.08 -22.88 -4.19
C LYS A 207 25.27 -21.49 -3.57
N SER A 208 26.49 -21.11 -3.17
CA SER A 208 26.73 -19.77 -2.63
C SER A 208 26.80 -18.73 -3.76
N LYS A 209 26.04 -17.62 -3.63
CA LYS A 209 26.04 -16.51 -4.60
C LYS A 209 27.45 -15.92 -4.84
N ARG A 210 28.33 -16.00 -3.82
CA ARG A 210 29.73 -15.55 -3.90
C ARG A 210 30.61 -16.50 -4.71
N ALA A 211 30.50 -17.82 -4.52
CA ALA A 211 31.26 -18.78 -5.33
C ALA A 211 30.81 -18.78 -6.80
N TRP A 212 29.51 -18.60 -7.05
CA TRP A 212 28.97 -18.51 -8.41
C TRP A 212 29.45 -17.25 -9.15
N LEU A 213 29.46 -16.10 -8.47
CA LEU A 213 29.94 -14.83 -9.04
C LEU A 213 31.44 -14.87 -9.40
N TRP A 214 32.29 -15.40 -8.51
CA TRP A 214 33.73 -15.49 -8.77
C TRP A 214 34.12 -16.60 -9.75
N GLY A 215 33.40 -17.73 -9.75
CA GLY A 215 33.56 -18.76 -10.76
C GLY A 215 33.24 -18.24 -12.17
N TYR A 216 32.17 -17.45 -12.30
CA TYR A 216 31.82 -16.82 -13.58
C TYR A 216 32.89 -15.82 -14.05
N ILE A 217 33.36 -14.92 -13.18
CA ILE A 217 34.39 -13.91 -13.50
C ILE A 217 35.72 -14.58 -13.90
N GLY A 218 36.13 -15.65 -13.23
CA GLY A 218 37.37 -16.37 -13.55
C GLY A 218 37.35 -17.12 -14.90
N THR A 219 36.16 -17.40 -15.44
CA THR A 219 35.97 -18.10 -16.74
C THR A 219 35.73 -17.16 -17.92
N MET A 220 35.71 -15.85 -17.69
CA MET A 220 35.37 -14.87 -18.73
C MET A 220 36.49 -14.79 -19.78
N SER A 221 36.21 -15.33 -20.98
CA SER A 221 37.14 -15.32 -22.11
C SER A 221 37.40 -13.87 -22.57
N PRO A 222 38.66 -13.46 -22.81
CA PRO A 222 39.02 -12.05 -23.07
C PRO A 222 38.64 -11.57 -24.48
N ALA A 223 37.70 -12.21 -25.16
CA ALA A 223 37.29 -11.87 -26.53
C ALA A 223 36.83 -10.40 -26.66
N ALA A 224 36.33 -9.78 -25.59
CA ALA A 224 35.92 -8.38 -25.56
C ALA A 224 37.08 -7.36 -25.50
N LEU A 225 38.34 -7.80 -25.32
CA LEU A 225 39.53 -6.93 -25.25
C LEU A 225 40.35 -6.94 -26.56
N MET A 226 39.89 -7.62 -27.61
CA MET A 226 40.59 -7.66 -28.89
C MET A 226 40.61 -6.27 -29.54
N GLY A 227 41.77 -5.62 -29.50
CA GLY A 227 42.09 -4.38 -30.23
C GLY A 227 42.64 -3.23 -29.39
N ALA A 228 42.55 -3.28 -28.05
CA ALA A 228 42.89 -2.12 -27.20
C ALA A 228 44.29 -2.17 -26.54
N PHE A 229 44.91 -3.34 -26.42
CA PHE A 229 46.17 -3.50 -25.66
C PHE A 229 47.10 -4.55 -26.27
N ASP A 230 48.40 -4.39 -26.02
CA ASP A 230 49.44 -5.37 -26.34
C ASP A 230 49.15 -6.71 -25.65
N TRP A 231 49.39 -7.82 -26.35
CA TRP A 231 49.08 -9.18 -25.88
C TRP A 231 49.78 -9.55 -24.57
N ARG A 232 50.94 -8.95 -24.27
CA ARG A 232 51.66 -9.15 -23.00
C ARG A 232 50.91 -8.52 -21.83
N VAL A 233 50.31 -7.35 -22.04
CA VAL A 233 49.50 -6.65 -21.04
C VAL A 233 48.19 -7.42 -20.78
N GLN A 234 47.59 -7.97 -21.83
CA GLN A 234 46.41 -8.82 -21.71
C GLN A 234 46.68 -10.08 -20.86
N MET A 235 47.84 -10.73 -21.03
CA MET A 235 48.22 -11.90 -20.22
C MET A 235 48.36 -11.55 -18.73
N VAL A 236 48.94 -10.39 -18.40
CA VAL A 236 49.07 -9.94 -17.00
C VAL A 236 47.70 -9.67 -16.38
N ILE A 237 46.77 -9.06 -17.12
CA ILE A 237 45.41 -8.78 -16.64
C ILE A 237 44.65 -10.09 -16.37
N VAL A 238 44.71 -11.04 -17.30
CA VAL A 238 44.05 -12.35 -17.14
C VAL A 238 44.60 -13.11 -15.94
N LEU A 239 45.93 -13.17 -15.79
CA LEU A 239 46.56 -13.82 -14.64
C LEU A 239 46.18 -13.14 -13.31
N SER A 240 46.06 -11.81 -13.30
CA SER A 240 45.63 -11.05 -12.12
C SER A 240 44.18 -11.37 -11.72
N ILE A 241 43.26 -11.43 -12.68
CA ILE A 241 41.84 -11.75 -12.44
C ILE A 241 41.69 -13.19 -11.92
N ILE A 242 42.42 -14.14 -12.51
CA ILE A 242 42.43 -15.54 -12.06
C ILE A 242 42.98 -15.62 -10.63
N GLY A 243 44.09 -14.94 -10.33
CA GLY A 243 44.69 -14.92 -9.00
C GLY A 243 43.74 -14.35 -7.94
N ILE A 244 43.08 -13.22 -8.22
CA ILE A 244 42.10 -12.59 -7.31
C ILE A 244 40.90 -13.53 -7.10
N SER A 245 40.44 -14.20 -8.15
CA SER A 245 39.31 -15.13 -8.07
C SER A 245 39.67 -16.36 -7.23
N ILE A 246 40.84 -16.97 -7.44
CA ILE A 246 41.34 -18.10 -6.64
C ILE A 246 41.49 -17.68 -5.18
N TYR A 247 42.15 -16.55 -4.91
CA TYR A 247 42.32 -16.04 -3.54
C TYR A 247 40.97 -15.81 -2.84
N SER A 248 40.00 -15.23 -3.56
CA SER A 248 38.66 -14.97 -3.03
C SER A 248 37.89 -16.24 -2.71
N ILE A 249 38.10 -17.33 -3.45
CA ILE A 249 37.49 -18.64 -3.20
C ILE A 249 38.18 -19.36 -2.03
N VAL A 250 39.51 -19.37 -2.00
CA VAL A 250 40.31 -20.03 -0.94
C VAL A 250 40.17 -19.31 0.42
N THR A 251 39.85 -18.01 0.42
CA THR A 251 39.59 -17.27 1.66
C THR A 251 38.19 -17.47 2.23
N MET A 252 37.31 -18.20 1.54
CA MET A 252 35.99 -18.54 2.08
C MET A 252 36.13 -19.58 3.20
N GLN A 253 35.55 -19.30 4.36
CA GLN A 253 35.60 -20.17 5.54
C GLN A 253 35.23 -21.63 5.21
N GLN A 254 34.14 -21.82 4.46
CA GLN A 254 33.65 -23.13 4.03
C GLN A 254 34.62 -23.93 3.14
N VAL A 255 35.46 -23.24 2.36
CA VAL A 255 36.47 -23.87 1.50
C VAL A 255 37.68 -24.26 2.34
N ARG A 256 38.09 -23.40 3.28
CA ARG A 256 39.15 -23.71 4.23
C ARG A 256 38.80 -24.92 5.08
N ASP A 257 37.58 -24.96 5.62
CA ASP A 257 37.12 -26.08 6.46
C ASP A 257 37.17 -27.41 5.69
N LYS A 258 36.77 -27.42 4.41
CA LYS A 258 36.89 -28.61 3.54
C LYS A 258 38.31 -28.98 3.15
N ILE A 259 39.18 -28.00 2.93
CA ILE A 259 40.60 -28.26 2.66
C ILE A 259 41.25 -28.89 3.88
N THR A 260 40.97 -28.37 5.08
CA THR A 260 41.47 -28.95 6.33
C THR A 260 40.96 -30.37 6.52
N GLU A 261 39.66 -30.61 6.29
CA GLU A 261 39.07 -31.96 6.36
C GLU A 261 39.74 -32.95 5.38
N LEU A 262 40.08 -32.52 4.16
CA LEU A 262 40.78 -33.35 3.17
C LEU A 262 42.26 -33.58 3.49
N VAL A 263 42.92 -32.62 4.13
CA VAL A 263 44.31 -32.76 4.60
C VAL A 263 44.39 -33.67 5.82
N GLU A 264 43.39 -33.62 6.71
CA GLU A 264 43.30 -34.55 7.86
C GLU A 264 42.92 -35.98 7.45
N ALA A 265 42.36 -36.17 6.25
CA ALA A 265 41.97 -37.47 5.71
C ALA A 265 43.05 -38.17 4.86
N LEU A 266 44.22 -37.54 4.64
CA LEU A 266 45.39 -38.06 3.91
C LEU A 266 46.51 -38.47 4.87
#